data_AF-A0A3D5AUG8-F1
#
_entry.id   AF-A0A3D5AUG8-F1
#
_cell.length_a   1.000
_cell.length_b   1.000
_cell.length_c   1.000
_cell.angle_alpha   90.00
_cell.angle_beta   90.00
_cell.angle_gamma   90.00
#
_symmetry.space_group_name_H-M   'P 1'
#
loop_
_entity.id
_entity.type
_entity.pdbx_description
1 polymer ?
#
loop_
_entity_poly.entity_id
_entity_poly.type
_entity_poly.pdbx_seq_one_letter_code
_entity_poly.pdbx_strand_id
1 'polypeptide(L)'
;MAVDGPYAPGELLVQFRAETTHERMLEILTVNELLIERELGMTNAFLVKTADSRPIPEIIVRLRKYPEVESAEPNRLRRIGPPLPPPVKPAPNG
;
A
#
# COMPACT_ATOMS: atom_id res chain seq x y z
N MET A 1 -3.24 -16.44 -17.28
CA MET A 1 -2.80 -16.84 -15.94
C MET A 1 -2.37 -15.58 -15.22
N ALA A 2 -3.09 -15.18 -14.17
CA ALA A 2 -2.81 -13.94 -13.45
C ALA A 2 -1.48 -14.08 -12.70
N VAL A 3 -0.56 -13.14 -12.93
CA VAL A 3 0.69 -13.04 -12.18
C VAL A 3 0.40 -12.37 -10.85
N ASP A 4 -0.04 -13.15 -9.85
CA ASP A 4 0.00 -12.71 -8.46
C ASP A 4 1.47 -12.63 -8.04
N GLY A 5 2.05 -11.43 -8.21
CA GLY A 5 3.38 -11.13 -7.66
C GLY A 5 3.37 -11.25 -6.13
N PRO A 6 4.55 -11.41 -5.49
CA PRO A 6 4.61 -11.56 -4.04
C PRO A 6 4.06 -10.31 -3.34
N TYR A 7 3.08 -10.51 -2.46
CA TYR A 7 2.61 -9.50 -1.52
C TYR A 7 3.49 -9.51 -0.28
N ALA A 8 3.77 -8.34 0.29
CA ALA A 8 4.38 -8.30 1.62
C ALA A 8 3.38 -8.90 2.64
N PRO A 9 3.75 -9.96 3.37
CA PRO A 9 2.82 -10.65 4.25
C PRO A 9 2.36 -9.72 5.36
N GLY A 10 1.04 -9.57 5.48
CA GLY A 10 0.42 -8.74 6.51
C GLY A 10 0.39 -7.24 6.19
N GLU A 11 0.87 -6.79 5.03
CA GLU A 11 0.91 -5.36 4.68
C GLU A 11 -0.11 -4.97 3.60
N LEU A 12 -0.71 -3.80 3.79
CA LEU A 12 -1.67 -3.23 2.85
C LEU A 12 -1.55 -1.70 2.82
N LEU A 13 -1.97 -1.13 1.70
CA LEU A 13 -2.08 0.29 1.45
C LEU A 13 -3.54 0.68 1.65
N VAL A 14 -3.80 1.68 2.49
CA VAL A 14 -5.14 2.20 2.75
C VAL A 14 -5.13 3.69 2.46
N GLN A 15 -6.08 4.13 1.66
CA GLN A 15 -6.32 5.53 1.36
C GLN A 15 -7.72 5.89 1.86
N PHE A 16 -7.79 6.95 2.67
CA PHE A 16 -9.05 7.53 3.12
C PHE A 16 -9.39 8.76 2.28
N ARG A 17 -10.68 9.12 2.26
CA ARG A 17 -11.13 10.37 1.64
C ARG A 17 -10.48 11.57 2.31
N ALA A 18 -10.26 12.64 1.54
CA ALA A 18 -9.63 13.87 2.03
C ALA A 18 -10.37 14.52 3.21
N GLU A 19 -11.70 14.35 3.27
CA GLU A 19 -12.58 14.87 4.33
C GLU A 19 -12.56 14.04 5.62
N THR A 20 -11.93 12.86 5.61
CA THR A 20 -11.85 11.98 6.78
C THR A 20 -10.92 12.59 7.82
N THR A 21 -11.41 12.76 9.04
CA THR A 21 -10.59 13.28 10.14
C THR A 21 -9.55 12.25 10.59
N HIS A 22 -8.42 12.74 11.10
CA HIS A 22 -7.35 11.87 11.60
C HIS A 22 -7.84 10.91 12.69
N GLU A 23 -8.66 11.40 13.62
CA GLU A 23 -9.27 10.57 14.68
C GLU A 23 -10.11 9.43 14.11
N ARG A 24 -10.92 9.70 13.07
CA ARG A 24 -11.75 8.69 12.43
C ARG A 24 -10.91 7.66 11.67
N MET A 25 -9.83 8.10 11.01
CA MET A 25 -8.89 7.18 10.36
C MET A 25 -8.25 6.24 11.38
N LEU A 26 -7.77 6.77 12.51
CA LEU A 26 -7.20 5.96 13.59
C LEU A 26 -8.21 4.97 14.19
N GLU A 27 -9.46 5.40 14.38
CA GLU A 27 -10.54 4.53 14.87
C GLU A 27 -10.77 3.34 13.92
N ILE A 28 -10.92 3.61 12.62
CA ILE A 28 -11.14 2.56 11.61
C ILE A 28 -9.98 1.57 11.59
N LEU A 29 -8.74 2.06 11.61
CA LEU A 29 -7.55 1.19 11.62
C LEU A 29 -7.46 0.36 12.91
N THR A 30 -7.76 0.97 14.06
CA THR A 30 -7.75 0.28 15.37
C THR A 30 -8.80 -0.81 15.45
N VAL A 31 -10.04 -0.54 15.02
CA VAL A 31 -11.14 -1.52 14.99
C VAL A 31 -10.83 -2.71 14.08
N ASN A 32 -10.03 -2.50 13.03
CA ASN A 32 -9.59 -3.56 12.13
C ASN A 32 -8.25 -4.19 12.54
N GLU A 33 -7.71 -3.84 13.71
CA GLU A 33 -6.43 -4.34 14.26
C GLU A 33 -5.27 -4.13 13.29
N LEU A 34 -5.22 -2.93 12.70
CA LEU A 34 -4.19 -2.47 11.78
C LEU A 34 -3.30 -1.45 12.47
N LEU A 35 -2.00 -1.64 12.30
CA LEU A 35 -0.96 -0.74 12.80
C LEU A 35 -0.43 0.10 11.64
N ILE A 36 -0.27 1.41 11.87
CA ILE A 36 0.34 2.30 10.88
C ILE A 36 1.85 2.06 10.91
N GLU A 37 2.39 1.57 9.79
CA GLU A 37 3.84 1.46 9.60
C GLU A 37 4.41 2.78 9.05
N ARG A 38 3.67 3.41 8.13
CA ARG A 38 4.13 4.63 7.47
C ARG A 38 2.99 5.43 6.87
N GLU A 39 3.05 6.75 6.98
CA GLU A 39 2.25 7.67 6.17
C GLU A 39 2.87 7.81 4.77
N LEU A 40 2.08 7.54 3.74
CA LEU A 40 2.48 7.75 2.36
C LEU A 40 2.19 9.22 2.08
N GLY A 41 3.16 10.00 1.59
CA GLY A 41 3.05 11.46 1.41
C GLY A 41 1.96 11.97 0.43
N MET A 42 0.98 11.14 0.11
CA MET A 42 -0.30 11.47 -0.51
C MET A 42 -1.34 11.75 0.58
N THR A 43 -2.34 12.59 0.31
CA THR A 43 -3.37 12.94 1.28
C THR A 43 -4.06 11.69 1.84
N ASN A 44 -3.98 11.50 3.16
CA ASN A 44 -4.68 10.45 3.91
C ASN A 44 -4.40 9.00 3.44
N ALA A 45 -3.17 8.73 2.99
CA ALA A 45 -2.73 7.40 2.59
C ALA A 45 -1.72 6.80 3.58
N PHE A 46 -1.90 5.53 3.93
CA PHE A 46 -1.11 4.83 4.93
C PHE A 46 -0.68 3.46 4.43
N LEU A 47 0.58 3.10 4.69
CA LEU A 47 1.02 1.71 4.74
C LEU A 47 0.68 1.20 6.14
N VAL A 48 -0.15 0.18 6.19
CA VAL A 48 -0.56 -0.45 7.45
C VAL A 48 -0.25 -1.93 7.43
N LYS A 49 -0.09 -2.47 8.63
CA LYS A 49 0.23 -3.87 8.87
C LYS A 49 -0.80 -4.48 9.80
N THR A 50 -1.29 -5.67 9.47
CA THR A 50 -2.14 -6.41 10.40
C THR A 50 -1.30 -7.05 11.49
N ALA A 51 -1.77 -6.94 12.73
CA ALA A 51 -1.17 -7.64 13.87
C ALA A 51 -1.46 -9.15 13.85
N ASP A 52 -2.47 -9.57 13.07
CA ASP A 52 -2.94 -10.94 13.01
C ASP A 52 -2.48 -11.66 11.74
N SER A 53 -2.55 -12.99 11.76
CA SER A 53 -2.41 -13.83 10.55
C SER A 53 -3.64 -13.81 9.64
N ARG A 54 -4.45 -12.74 9.68
CA ARG A 54 -5.66 -12.62 8.85
C ARG A 54 -5.29 -12.48 7.38
N PRO A 55 -6.03 -13.12 6.46
CA PRO A 55 -5.81 -12.94 5.04
C PRO A 55 -6.09 -11.49 4.62
N ILE A 56 -5.13 -10.88 3.93
CA ILE A 56 -5.25 -9.51 3.37
C ILE A 56 -6.56 -9.30 2.57
N PRO A 57 -7.04 -10.24 1.74
CA PRO A 57 -8.32 -10.07 1.03
C PRO A 57 -9.51 -9.84 1.97
N GLU A 58 -9.54 -10.49 3.13
CA GLU A 58 -10.63 -10.32 4.10
C GLU A 58 -10.58 -8.95 4.77
N ILE A 59 -9.38 -8.47 5.10
CA ILE A 59 -9.16 -7.14 5.66
C ILE A 59 -9.63 -6.07 4.67
N ILE A 60 -9.29 -6.22 3.38
CA ILE A 60 -9.73 -5.30 2.33
C ILE A 60 -11.26 -5.27 2.22
N VAL A 61 -11.91 -6.43 2.27
CA VAL A 61 -13.38 -6.51 2.24
C VAL A 61 -14.01 -5.79 3.44
N ARG A 62 -13.40 -5.83 4.63
CA ARG A 62 -13.87 -5.09 5.80
C ARG A 62 -13.66 -3.59 5.67
N LEU A 63 -12.47 -3.17 5.25
CA LEU A 63 -12.15 -1.75 5.05
C LEU A 63 -13.06 -1.09 4.01
N ARG A 64 -13.41 -1.80 2.92
CA ARG A 64 -14.34 -1.30 1.89
C ARG A 64 -15.78 -1.08 2.37
N LYS A 65 -16.14 -1.52 3.58
CA LYS A 65 -17.45 -1.23 4.18
C LYS A 65 -17.54 0.18 4.78
N TYR A 66 -16.40 0.82 5.02
CA TYR A 66 -16.34 2.18 5.55
C TYR A 66 -16.44 3.17 4.38
N PRO A 67 -17.46 4.06 4.32
CA PRO A 67 -17.55 5.06 3.27
C PRO A 67 -16.36 6.03 3.23
N GLU A 68 -15.64 6.17 4.35
CA GLU A 68 -14.44 6.99 4.52
C GLU A 68 -13.22 6.41 3.80
N VAL A 69 -13.22 5.10 3.51
CA VAL A 69 -12.12 4.43 2.79
C VAL A 69 -12.32 4.64 1.30
N GLU A 70 -11.39 5.37 0.68
CA GLU A 70 -11.35 5.62 -0.75
C GLU A 70 -10.78 4.40 -1.49
N SER A 71 -9.70 3.82 -0.98
CA SER A 71 -9.08 2.62 -1.54
C SER A 71 -8.41 1.76 -0.47
N ALA A 72 -8.39 0.44 -0.71
CA ALA A 72 -7.66 -0.52 0.09
C ALA A 72 -7.12 -1.63 -0.82
N GLU A 73 -5.80 -1.80 -0.82
CA GLU A 73 -5.07 -2.69 -1.72
C GLU A 73 -3.90 -3.37 -1.00
N PRO A 74 -3.54 -4.60 -1.40
CA PRO A 74 -2.39 -5.28 -0.81
C PRO A 74 -1.07 -4.59 -1.20
N ASN A 75 -0.08 -4.57 -0.30
CA ASN A 75 1.24 -4.04 -0.64
C ASN A 75 1.98 -5.00 -1.58
N ARG A 76 1.97 -4.71 -2.88
CA ARG A 76 2.64 -5.51 -3.92
C ARG A 76 4.14 -5.18 -3.95
N LEU A 77 4.98 -6.18 -3.72
CA LEU A 77 6.42 -6.05 -3.91
C LEU A 77 6.72 -5.94 -5.41
N ARG A 78 6.90 -4.71 -5.91
CA ARG A 78 7.43 -4.53 -7.27
C ARG A 78 8.91 -4.91 -7.24
N ARG A 79 9.29 -5.92 -8.03
CA ARG A 79 10.70 -6.09 -8.40
C ARG A 79 11.12 -4.83 -9.15
N ILE A 80 12.01 -4.05 -8.54
CA ILE A 80 12.79 -3.07 -9.29
C ILE A 80 13.56 -3.92 -10.31
N GLY A 81 13.32 -3.70 -11.61
CA GLY A 81 14.13 -4.33 -12.65
C GLY A 81 15.61 -3.98 -12.44
N PRO A 82 16.55 -4.71 -13.06
CA PRO A 82 17.94 -4.30 -13.02
C PRO A 82 18.03 -2.82 -13.43
N PRO A 83 18.89 -2.01 -12.78
CA PRO A 83 19.07 -0.62 -13.17
C PRO A 83 19.33 -0.56 -14.67
N LEU A 84 18.68 0.39 -15.36
CA LEU A 84 18.97 0.61 -16.77
C LEU A 84 20.49 0.79 -16.93
N PRO A 85 21.13 0.16 -17.93
CA PRO A 85 22.52 0.42 -18.20
C PRO A 85 22.71 1.92 -18.43
N PRO A 86 23.82 2.52 -17.96
CA PRO A 86 24.08 3.94 -18.18
C PRO A 86 24.02 4.24 -19.68
N PRO A 87 23.54 5.43 -20.09
CA PRO A 87 23.50 5.80 -21.50
C PRO A 87 24.91 5.71 -22.08
N VAL A 88 25.09 4.83 -23.07
CA VAL A 88 26.36 4.67 -23.78
C VAL A 88 26.60 5.96 -24.54
N LYS A 89 27.58 6.78 -24.10
CA LYS A 89 28.01 7.94 -24.89
C LYS A 89 28.56 7.42 -26.23
N PRO A 90 28.18 8.03 -27.38
CA PRO A 90 28.83 7.69 -28.64
C PRO A 90 30.34 7.94 -28.50
N ALA A 91 31.14 6.96 -28.92
CA ALA A 91 32.59 7.13 -28.99
C ALA A 91 32.91 8.33 -29.91
N PRO A 92 33.88 9.20 -29.55
CA PRO A 92 34.35 10.20 -30.49
C PRO A 92 34.94 9.49 -31.70
N ASN A 93 34.38 9.74 -32.88
CA ASN A 93 35.04 9.40 -34.14
C ASN A 93 36.35 10.20 -34.18
N GLY A 94 37.45 9.48 -34.44
CA GLY A 94 38.82 10.01 -34.46
C GLY A 94 39.08 11.05 -35.53
#